data_AF-A0A1L6HU81-F1
#
_entry.id   AF-A0A1L6HU81-F1
#
_cell.length_a   1.000
_cell.length_b   1.000
_cell.length_c   1.000
_cell.angle_alpha   90.00
_cell.angle_beta   90.00
_cell.angle_gamma   90.00
#
_symmetry.space_group_name_H-M   'P 1'
#
loop_
_entity.id
_entity.type
_entity.pdbx_description
1 polymer ?
#
loop_
_entity_poly.entity_id
_entity_poly.type
_entity_poly.pdbx_seq_one_letter_code
_entity_poly.pdbx_strand_id
1 'polypeptide(L)'
;MDELRAISTFICAAGLGSSNGAAHAQGCTPQTVSKAIRQLEEHPDVRLFHRTTRKSALTDDGARLLSSVRAAMSRVRSASCEDEGPIRISAGGAA
;
A
#
# COMPACT_ATOMS: atom_id res chain seq x y z
N MET A 1 6.80 16.06 -1.11
CA MET A 1 5.53 15.33 -0.89
C MET A 1 5.89 13.92 -0.46
N ASP A 2 5.11 13.31 0.42
CA ASP A 2 5.42 12.00 0.99
C ASP A 2 5.22 10.87 -0.04
N GLU A 3 6.30 10.42 -0.66
CA GLU A 3 6.32 9.31 -1.64
C GLU A 3 5.67 8.03 -1.05
N LEU A 4 5.87 7.79 0.24
CA LEU A 4 5.22 6.71 1.00
C LEU A 4 3.69 6.82 1.00
N ARG A 5 3.12 8.03 1.05
CA ARG A 5 1.66 8.22 0.96
C ARG A 5 1.15 7.90 -0.44
N ALA A 6 1.91 8.25 -1.47
CA ALA A 6 1.56 7.93 -2.85
C ALA A 6 1.58 6.40 -3.07
N ILE A 7 2.60 5.72 -2.56
CA ILE A 7 2.71 4.25 -2.60
C ILE A 7 1.54 3.59 -1.84
N SER A 8 1.22 4.04 -0.62
CA SER A 8 0.08 3.52 0.16
C SER A 8 -1.25 3.68 -0.60
N THR A 9 -1.46 4.87 -1.19
CA THR A 9 -2.65 5.17 -1.98
C THR A 9 -2.74 4.26 -3.21
N PHE A 10 -1.62 4.03 -3.89
CA PHE A 10 -1.52 3.11 -5.02
C PHE A 10 -1.89 1.67 -4.63
N ILE A 11 -1.33 1.14 -3.53
CA ILE A 11 -1.64 -0.22 -3.04
C ILE A 11 -3.13 -0.37 -2.72
N CYS A 12 -3.72 0.65 -2.08
CA CYS A 12 -5.13 0.64 -1.75
C CYS A 12 -6.02 0.62 -3.01
N ALA A 13 -5.69 1.45 -4.01
CA ALA A 13 -6.38 1.47 -5.30
C ALA A 13 -6.22 0.16 -6.09
N ALA A 14 -5.02 -0.44 -6.04
CA ALA A 14 -4.72 -1.72 -6.67
C ALA A 14 -5.50 -2.87 -6.02
N GLY A 15 -5.61 -2.89 -4.68
CA GLY A 15 -6.34 -3.92 -3.94
C GLY A 15 -7.85 -3.84 -4.13
N LEU A 16 -8.41 -2.63 -4.27
CA LEU A 16 -9.84 -2.41 -4.46
C LEU A 16 -10.28 -2.42 -5.94
N GLY A 17 -9.34 -2.33 -6.88
CA GLY A 17 -9.62 -2.21 -8.32
C GLY A 17 -10.37 -0.93 -8.70
N SER A 18 -10.44 0.04 -7.79
CA SER A 18 -11.22 1.27 -7.93
C SER A 18 -10.55 2.44 -7.22
N SER A 19 -10.29 3.52 -7.96
CA SER A 19 -9.77 4.78 -7.41
C SER A 19 -10.78 5.45 -6.48
N ASN A 20 -12.08 5.27 -6.73
CA ASN A 20 -13.13 5.81 -5.89
C ASN A 20 -13.25 5.02 -4.57
N GLY A 21 -13.10 3.70 -4.63
CA GLY A 21 -13.04 2.85 -3.44
C GLY A 21 -11.83 3.19 -2.55
N ALA A 22 -10.66 3.41 -3.15
CA ALA A 22 -9.47 3.81 -2.43
C ALA A 22 -9.58 5.19 -1.79
N ALA A 23 -10.18 6.15 -2.50
CA ALA A 23 -10.46 7.47 -1.96
C ALA A 23 -11.33 7.38 -0.68
N HIS A 24 -12.39 6.57 -0.74
CA HIS A 24 -13.24 6.30 0.42
C HIS A 24 -12.48 5.62 1.57
N ALA A 25 -11.66 4.62 1.28
CA ALA A 25 -10.89 3.89 2.29
C ALA A 25 -9.80 4.74 2.95
N GLN A 26 -9.24 5.71 2.24
CA GLN A 26 -8.19 6.62 2.72
C GLN A 26 -8.74 7.94 3.26
N GLY A 27 -10.07 8.15 3.24
CA GLY A 27 -10.70 9.40 3.67
C GLY A 27 -10.30 10.61 2.82
N CYS A 28 -9.97 10.42 1.55
CA CYS A 28 -9.51 11.47 0.65
C CYS A 28 -10.37 11.56 -0.62
N THR A 29 -10.13 12.56 -1.46
CA THR A 29 -10.90 12.73 -2.70
C THR A 29 -10.33 11.87 -3.84
N PRO A 30 -11.15 11.42 -4.80
CA PRO A 30 -10.69 10.68 -5.98
C PRO A 30 -9.66 11.47 -6.82
N GLN A 31 -9.74 12.80 -6.79
CA GLN A 31 -8.75 13.69 -7.39
C GLN A 31 -7.39 13.59 -6.69
N THR A 32 -7.38 13.50 -5.35
CA THR A 32 -6.16 13.32 -4.56
C THR A 32 -5.50 11.98 -4.89
N VAL A 33 -6.30 10.90 -4.99
CA VAL A 33 -5.83 9.57 -5.41
C VAL A 33 -5.21 9.62 -6.81
N SER A 34 -5.90 10.24 -7.77
CA SER A 34 -5.41 10.36 -9.15
C SER A 34 -4.12 11.18 -9.22
N LYS A 35 -4.00 12.25 -8.43
CA LYS A 35 -2.80 13.07 -8.35
C LYS A 35 -1.62 12.30 -7.74
N ALA A 36 -1.87 11.56 -6.66
CA ALA A 36 -0.85 10.75 -6.00
C ALA A 36 -0.32 9.64 -6.92
N ILE A 37 -1.21 8.95 -7.66
CA ILE A 37 -0.83 7.94 -8.65
C ILE A 37 0.01 8.59 -9.75
N ARG A 38 -0.43 9.72 -10.31
CA ARG A 38 0.29 10.38 -11.40
C ARG A 38 1.69 10.83 -10.99
N GLN A 39 1.86 11.33 -9.78
CA GLN A 39 3.19 11.66 -9.25
C GLN A 39 4.06 10.42 -9.03
N LEU A 40 3.46 9.31 -8.61
CA LEU A 40 4.16 8.03 -8.49
C LEU A 40 4.54 7.44 -9.86
N GLU A 41 3.81 7.77 -10.92
CA GLU A 41 4.13 7.42 -12.31
C GLU A 41 5.22 8.34 -12.90
N GLU A 42 5.27 9.61 -12.49
CA GLU A 42 6.27 10.59 -12.95
C GLU A 42 7.70 10.26 -12.49
N HIS A 43 7.87 9.62 -11.33
CA HIS A 43 9.19 9.33 -10.76
C HIS A 43 9.95 8.19 -11.49
N PRO A 44 9.30 7.07 -11.85
CA PRO A 44 9.89 5.99 -12.63
C PRO A 44 9.59 6.06 -14.14
N ASP A 45 8.85 7.09 -14.62
CA ASP A 45 8.32 7.21 -16.01
C ASP A 45 7.56 5.96 -16.49
N VAL A 46 6.96 5.21 -15.56
CA VAL A 46 6.12 4.04 -15.89
C VAL A 46 4.66 4.35 -15.63
N ARG A 47 3.78 3.71 -16.40
CA ARG A 47 2.34 3.73 -16.12
C ARG A 47 2.01 2.58 -15.20
N LEU A 48 1.29 2.84 -14.11
CA LEU A 48 0.89 1.83 -13.14
C LEU A 48 -0.55 1.36 -13.36
N PHE A 49 -1.39 2.23 -13.94
CA PHE A 49 -2.77 1.89 -14.30
C PHE A 49 -3.06 2.10 -15.79
N HIS A 50 -3.88 1.20 -16.35
CA HIS A 50 -4.52 1.43 -17.63
C HIS A 50 -5.55 2.55 -17.50
N ARG A 51 -5.48 3.57 -18.37
CA ARG A 51 -6.49 4.63 -18.48
C ARG A 51 -7.78 4.08 -19.11
N THR A 52 -8.48 3.19 -18.41
CA THR A 52 -9.82 2.73 -18.81
C THR A 52 -10.81 3.13 -17.73
N THR A 53 -11.67 4.10 -18.05
CA THR A 53 -12.52 4.87 -17.11
C THR A 53 -13.62 4.07 -16.39
N ARG A 54 -13.73 2.75 -16.61
CA ARG A 54 -14.74 1.89 -15.94
C ARG A 54 -14.16 0.75 -15.10
N LYS A 55 -12.88 0.43 -15.26
CA LYS A 55 -12.14 -0.55 -14.45
C LYS A 55 -10.68 -0.15 -14.44
N SER A 56 -10.15 0.16 -13.26
CA SER A 56 -8.72 0.42 -13.09
C SER A 56 -7.98 -0.91 -13.13
N ALA A 57 -7.51 -1.30 -14.32
CA ALA A 57 -6.63 -2.45 -14.47
C ALA A 57 -5.18 -2.00 -14.24
N LEU A 58 -4.42 -2.81 -13.51
CA LEU A 58 -2.98 -2.62 -13.33
C LEU A 58 -2.25 -2.94 -14.63
N THR A 59 -1.20 -2.17 -14.94
CA THR A 59 -0.23 -2.51 -15.99
C THR A 59 0.74 -3.60 -15.50
N ASP A 60 1.60 -4.12 -16.38
CA ASP A 60 2.68 -5.06 -15.97
C ASP A 60 3.61 -4.41 -14.93
N ASP A 61 4.00 -3.15 -15.16
CA ASP A 61 4.81 -2.38 -14.20
C ASP A 61 4.07 -2.16 -12.87
N GLY A 62 2.77 -1.86 -12.92
CA GLY A 62 1.92 -1.75 -11.74
C GLY A 62 1.86 -3.04 -10.94
N ALA A 63 1.74 -4.18 -11.62
CA ALA A 63 1.74 -5.50 -10.99
C ALA A 63 3.09 -5.85 -10.36
N ARG A 64 4.21 -5.53 -11.04
CA ARG A 64 5.57 -5.71 -10.52
C ARG A 64 5.83 -4.86 -9.28
N LEU A 65 5.42 -3.59 -9.32
CA LEU A 65 5.55 -2.68 -8.18
C LEU A 65 4.73 -3.19 -6.99
N LEU A 66 3.46 -3.56 -7.23
CA LEU A 66 2.59 -4.09 -6.18
C LEU A 66 3.19 -5.35 -5.53
N SER A 67 3.71 -6.27 -6.34
CA SER A 67 4.35 -7.48 -5.85
C SER A 67 5.59 -7.18 -5.00
N SER A 68 6.45 -6.28 -5.49
CA SER A 68 7.67 -5.85 -4.80
C SER A 68 7.36 -5.18 -3.45
N VAL A 69 6.36 -4.29 -3.42
CA VAL A 69 5.97 -3.60 -2.19
C VAL A 69 5.27 -4.55 -1.21
N ARG A 70 4.44 -5.49 -1.68
CA ARG A 70 3.87 -6.53 -0.81
C ARG A 70 4.95 -7.40 -0.17
N ALA A 71 5.99 -7.77 -0.93
CA ALA A 71 7.12 -8.53 -0.40
C ALA A 71 7.89 -7.71 0.65
N ALA A 72 8.15 -6.43 0.38
CA ALA A 72 8.80 -5.53 1.33
C ALA A 72 7.98 -5.36 2.62
N MET A 73 6.67 -5.11 2.51
CA MET A 73 5.76 -5.00 3.66
C MET A 73 5.68 -6.30 4.46
N SER A 74 5.74 -7.45 3.80
CA SER A 74 5.83 -8.74 4.48
C SER A 74 7.12 -8.87 5.27
N ARG A 75 8.26 -8.47 4.71
CA ARG A 75 9.56 -8.50 5.41
C ARG A 75 9.55 -7.57 6.63
N VAL A 76 9.02 -6.35 6.48
CA VAL A 76 8.88 -5.41 7.59
C VAL A 76 8.01 -6.02 8.70
N ARG A 77 6.86 -6.60 8.34
CA ARG A 77 5.97 -7.26 9.32
C ARG A 77 6.65 -8.43 10.05
N SER A 78 7.44 -9.24 9.34
CA SER A 78 8.20 -10.34 9.94
C SER A 78 9.26 -9.81 10.90
N ALA A 79 10.01 -8.79 10.50
CA ALA A 79 11.03 -8.16 11.37
C ALA A 79 10.40 -7.50 12.61
N SER A 80 9.25 -6.85 12.48
CA SER A 80 8.52 -6.30 13.63
C SER A 80 7.95 -7.37 14.57
N CYS A 81 7.77 -8.61 14.09
CA CYS A 81 7.34 -9.73 14.93
C CYS A 81 8.49 -10.37 15.72
N GLU A 82 9.74 -10.22 15.25
CA GLU A 82 10.93 -10.68 16.01
C GLU A 82 11.18 -9.83 17.26
N ASP A 83 10.73 -8.56 17.27
CA ASP A 83 10.87 -7.66 18.42
C ASP A 83 9.84 -7.94 19.53
N GLU A 84 8.71 -8.55 19.18
CA GLU A 84 7.64 -8.93 20.11
C GLU A 84 7.89 -10.36 20.64
N GLY A 85 9.03 -10.55 21.31
CA GLY A 85 9.29 -11.77 22.08
C GLY A 85 8.20 -11.95 23.15
N PRO A 86 7.63 -13.16 23.34
CA PRO A 86 6.55 -13.35 24.30
C PRO A 86 7.01 -12.93 25.69
N ILE A 87 6.45 -11.84 26.21
CA ILE A 87 6.67 -11.40 27.58
C ILE A 87 6.18 -12.52 28.50
N ARG A 88 7.09 -13.33 29.01
CA ARG A 88 6.81 -14.28 30.09
C ARG A 88 6.66 -13.49 31.39
N ILE A 89 5.44 -13.03 31.67
CA ILE A 89 5.11 -12.63 33.04
C ILE A 89 4.93 -13.93 33.83
N SER A 90 5.99 -14.32 34.54
CA SER A 90 5.86 -15.33 35.59
C SER A 90 5.11 -14.66 36.74
N ALA A 91 3.80 -14.86 36.82
CA ALA A 91 3.06 -14.60 38.04
C ALA A 91 3.54 -15.62 39.07
N GLY A 92 4.56 -15.24 39.84
CA GLY A 92 5.00 -15.98 41.01
C GLY A 92 3.83 -16.08 41.97
N GLY A 93 3.29 -17.28 42.14
CA GLY A 93 2.46 -17.61 43.27
C GLY A 93 3.26 -17.43 44.55
N ALA A 94 2.77 -16.56 45.43
CA ALA A 94 3.03 -16.56 46.85
C ALA A 94 1.64 -16.29 47.47
N ALA A 95 0.92 -17.36 47.85
CA ALA A 95 0.96 -17.99 49.17
C ALA A 95 0.23 -17.13 50.20
#